data_AF-C2G3N0-F1
#
_entry.id   AF-C2G3N0-F1
#
_cell.length_a   1.000
_cell.length_b   1.000
_cell.length_c   1.000
_cell.angle_alpha   90.00
_cell.angle_beta   90.00
_cell.angle_gamma   90.00
#
_symmetry.space_group_name_H-M   'P 1'
#
loop_
_entity.id
_entity.type
_entity.pdbx_description
1 polymer ?
#
loop_
_entity_poly.entity_id
_entity_poly.type
_entity_poly.pdbx_seq_one_letter_code
_entity_poly.pdbx_strand_id
1 'polypeptide(L)'
;MQSLFDKFILCTCIIIIYASCRDTPAQSVAKETATIDNIPHRIPDSTRPEWLAKAYNQVIFVEQKDIAELSGNYLLDIPLAENPDATYVFYLNERVPLSQFQNPLSFYPFIRQFILIVPDGRYNQDLPDTFETGVCAEPLIAHYYYRITRHTDKIQIDSAYLAGDAEPNIAYAKPSIPADMMVVYRRESYGSRCCPKDPMWDLIGEYPVFIDQFEKKYKVKITGTYTQMEGLEGEHTTWYTLPDLTTEQRLRFIVEKRAQWIDKREEVKIRFEPQIFTPELIVIQGNKTKR
;
A
#
# COMPACT_ATOMS: atom_id res chain seq x y z
N MET A 1 75.69 -29.70 -1.79
CA MET A 1 75.58 -28.53 -0.88
C MET A 1 74.09 -28.25 -0.70
N GLN A 2 73.43 -28.80 0.33
CA GLN A 2 73.37 -28.28 1.71
C GLN A 2 72.84 -26.84 1.72
N SER A 3 71.56 -26.68 2.10
CA SER A 3 71.08 -26.26 3.44
C SER A 3 71.16 -24.73 3.59
N LEU A 4 70.16 -24.00 4.07
CA LEU A 4 69.62 -23.95 5.44
C LEU A 4 68.38 -23.02 5.36
N PHE A 5 67.21 -23.42 5.84
CA PHE A 5 66.73 -23.26 7.23
C PHE A 5 66.28 -21.83 7.61
N ASP A 6 65.09 -21.82 8.22
CA ASP A 6 64.54 -20.90 9.20
C ASP A 6 63.89 -19.57 8.80
N LYS A 7 62.55 -19.54 8.96
CA LYS A 7 61.97 -19.01 10.20
C LYS A 7 60.62 -19.66 10.57
N PHE A 8 60.66 -20.36 11.70
CA PHE A 8 59.60 -20.67 12.66
C PHE A 8 58.56 -19.55 12.82
N ILE A 9 57.28 -19.92 13.03
CA ILE A 9 56.58 -19.71 14.32
C ILE A 9 55.46 -20.75 14.46
N LEU A 10 55.55 -21.43 15.59
CA LEU A 10 54.69 -22.45 16.18
C LEU A 10 53.70 -21.76 17.11
N CYS A 11 52.41 -22.11 17.09
CA CYS A 11 51.57 -22.14 18.31
C CYS A 11 50.22 -22.80 18.00
N THR A 12 50.07 -24.10 18.24
CA THR A 12 49.57 -24.75 19.48
C THR A 12 48.04 -24.84 19.54
N CYS A 13 47.61 -26.07 19.79
CA CYS A 13 46.28 -26.66 19.84
C CYS A 13 45.32 -26.09 20.92
N ILE A 14 44.26 -26.87 21.12
CA ILE A 14 43.33 -26.97 22.26
C ILE A 14 42.15 -25.97 22.08
N ILE A 15 40.86 -26.34 22.06
CA ILE A 15 40.06 -27.25 22.91
C ILE A 15 38.75 -27.62 22.17
N ILE A 16 38.41 -28.92 22.14
CA ILE A 16 37.04 -29.41 21.90
C ILE A 16 36.35 -29.51 23.27
N ILE A 17 35.30 -28.73 23.51
CA ILE A 17 34.36 -28.91 24.63
C ILE A 17 32.92 -28.89 24.11
N TYR A 18 32.31 -30.07 24.23
CA TYR A 18 30.94 -30.39 24.68
C TYR A 18 29.79 -29.41 24.44
N ALA A 19 28.80 -29.98 23.74
CA ALA A 19 27.36 -29.92 24.00
C ALA A 19 26.90 -29.09 25.21
N SER A 20 26.06 -28.09 24.92
CA SER A 20 25.02 -27.63 25.84
C SER A 20 23.74 -27.41 25.04
N CYS A 21 22.78 -28.32 25.23
CA CYS A 21 21.38 -28.05 24.96
C CYS A 21 20.96 -26.80 25.74
N ARG A 22 20.47 -25.79 25.03
CA ARG A 22 19.54 -24.82 25.60
C ARG A 22 18.32 -24.76 24.70
N ASP A 23 17.30 -25.47 25.15
CA ASP A 23 15.91 -25.19 24.80
C ASP A 23 15.66 -23.70 25.04
N THR A 24 15.54 -22.95 23.95
CA THR A 24 15.00 -21.61 24.00
C THR A 24 13.52 -21.76 23.76
N PRO A 25 12.64 -21.47 24.74
CA PRO A 25 11.22 -21.47 24.47
C PRO A 25 10.96 -20.42 23.40
N ALA A 26 10.33 -20.85 22.31
CA ALA A 26 9.77 -19.98 21.30
C ALA A 26 8.83 -18.99 22.01
N GLN A 27 9.30 -17.77 22.24
CA GLN A 27 8.42 -16.64 22.44
C GLN A 27 7.66 -16.48 21.12
N SER A 28 6.47 -17.05 21.08
CA SER A 28 5.44 -16.64 20.14
C SER A 28 5.15 -15.18 20.44
N VAL A 29 5.85 -14.28 19.75
CA VAL A 29 5.40 -12.90 19.60
C VAL A 29 4.09 -13.02 18.82
N ALA A 30 2.98 -13.06 19.56
CA ALA A 30 1.68 -12.79 18.99
C ALA A 30 1.81 -11.41 18.33
N LYS A 31 1.81 -11.38 16.98
CA LYS A 31 1.54 -10.19 16.19
C LYS A 31 0.11 -9.78 16.58
N GLU A 32 0.00 -8.98 17.63
CA GLU A 32 -1.23 -8.34 18.03
C GLU A 32 -1.62 -7.46 16.86
N THR A 33 -2.61 -7.95 16.11
CA THR A 33 -3.11 -7.26 14.94
C THR A 33 -3.93 -6.12 15.51
N ALA A 34 -3.42 -4.89 15.41
CA ALA A 34 -4.14 -3.70 15.84
C ALA A 34 -5.41 -3.57 14.99
N THR A 35 -6.50 -4.16 15.48
CA THR A 35 -7.86 -3.80 15.11
C THR A 35 -8.17 -2.43 15.72
N ILE A 36 -9.14 -1.72 15.15
CA ILE A 36 -9.58 -0.39 15.63
C ILE A 36 -10.00 -0.43 17.11
N ASP A 37 -10.27 -1.61 17.67
CA ASP A 37 -10.62 -1.82 19.07
C ASP A 37 -9.45 -1.65 20.05
N ASN A 38 -8.19 -1.66 19.57
CA ASN A 38 -6.99 -1.55 20.41
C ASN A 38 -6.26 -0.20 20.30
N ILE A 39 -6.87 0.83 19.70
CA ILE A 39 -6.34 2.19 19.81
C ILE A 39 -6.53 2.64 21.26
N PRO A 40 -5.47 2.94 22.03
CA PRO A 40 -5.64 3.41 23.39
C PRO A 40 -6.50 4.67 23.37
N HIS A 41 -7.70 4.57 23.95
CA HIS A 41 -8.60 5.68 24.27
C HIS A 41 -7.93 6.59 25.30
N ARG A 42 -6.90 7.32 24.87
CA ARG A 42 -6.48 8.55 25.54
C ARG A 42 -7.19 9.66 24.80
N ILE A 43 -8.24 10.20 25.41
CA ILE A 43 -8.73 11.54 25.06
C ILE A 43 -7.51 12.46 25.23
N PRO A 44 -6.91 12.98 24.14
CA PRO A 44 -5.76 13.85 24.26
C PRO A 44 -6.20 15.10 25.02
N ASP A 45 -5.25 15.69 25.75
CA ASP A 45 -5.39 16.97 26.40
C ASP A 45 -6.06 17.98 25.44
N SER A 46 -7.07 18.72 25.93
CA SER A 46 -8.11 19.45 25.18
C SER A 46 -7.64 20.57 24.23
N THR A 47 -6.34 20.68 23.97
CA THR A 47 -5.77 21.72 23.12
C THR A 47 -5.61 21.20 21.69
N ARG A 48 -6.26 21.89 20.74
CA ARG A 48 -6.14 21.63 19.30
C ARG A 48 -4.66 21.62 18.91
N PRO A 49 -4.13 20.53 18.33
CA PRO A 49 -2.73 20.50 17.92
C PRO A 49 -2.42 21.56 16.87
N GLU A 50 -1.21 22.12 16.91
CA GLU A 50 -0.77 23.18 15.99
C GLU A 50 -0.83 22.75 14.51
N TRP A 51 -0.64 21.45 14.25
CA TRP A 51 -0.67 20.89 12.91
C TRP A 51 -2.07 20.75 12.31
N LEU A 52 -3.12 20.85 13.13
CA LEU A 52 -4.49 20.59 12.74
C LEU A 52 -5.15 21.87 12.24
N ALA A 53 -5.24 22.02 10.92
CA ALA A 53 -5.76 23.21 10.26
C ALA A 53 -7.22 23.50 10.63
N LYS A 54 -7.62 24.78 10.65
CA LYS A 54 -9.02 25.21 10.88
C LYS A 54 -9.95 24.94 9.69
N ALA A 55 -9.39 24.73 8.51
CA ALA A 55 -10.13 24.41 7.29
C ALA A 55 -9.27 23.57 6.34
N TYR A 56 -9.92 22.69 5.59
CA TYR A 56 -9.34 21.89 4.52
C TYR A 56 -10.13 22.09 3.23
N ASN A 57 -9.50 22.68 2.22
CA ASN A 57 -10.20 23.11 0.99
C ASN A 57 -10.14 22.10 -0.17
N GLN A 58 -9.40 21.01 -0.01
CA GLN A 58 -9.15 20.00 -1.06
C GLN A 58 -9.13 18.59 -0.46
N VAL A 59 -10.18 18.24 0.29
CA VAL A 59 -10.29 16.92 0.90
C VAL A 59 -10.73 15.90 -0.15
N ILE A 60 -9.95 14.84 -0.30
CA ILE A 60 -10.29 13.69 -1.15
C ILE A 60 -11.26 12.82 -0.36
N PHE A 61 -12.53 12.84 -0.76
CA PHE A 61 -13.55 11.96 -0.17
C PHE A 61 -13.41 10.56 -0.77
N VAL A 62 -13.13 9.58 0.08
CA VAL A 62 -13.01 8.18 -0.31
C VAL A 62 -14.32 7.47 -0.04
N GLU A 63 -15.06 7.16 -1.11
CA GLU A 63 -16.33 6.45 -1.04
C GLU A 63 -16.14 4.93 -1.05
N GLN A 64 -17.18 4.19 -0.68
CA GLN A 64 -17.17 2.73 -0.71
C GLN A 64 -16.86 2.17 -2.10
N LYS A 65 -17.38 2.81 -3.16
CA LYS A 65 -17.13 2.39 -4.55
C LYS A 65 -15.66 2.54 -4.99
N ASP A 66 -14.90 3.39 -4.29
CA ASP A 66 -13.50 3.66 -4.58
C ASP A 66 -12.59 2.65 -3.87
N ILE A 67 -13.14 1.76 -3.04
CA ILE A 67 -12.38 0.75 -2.31
C ILE A 67 -12.84 -0.66 -2.70
N ALA A 68 -11.88 -1.57 -2.88
CA ALA A 68 -12.14 -3.00 -2.85
C ALA A 68 -11.22 -3.67 -1.83
N GLU A 69 -11.68 -4.77 -1.24
CA GLU A 69 -10.89 -5.63 -0.37
C GLU A 69 -10.83 -7.07 -0.92
N LEU A 70 -9.65 -7.68 -0.90
CA LEU A 70 -9.45 -9.08 -1.25
C LEU A 70 -8.31 -9.69 -0.41
N SER A 71 -8.68 -10.62 0.47
CA SER A 71 -7.73 -11.34 1.33
C SER A 71 -6.82 -10.40 2.13
N GLY A 72 -7.40 -9.33 2.71
CA GLY A 72 -6.70 -8.28 3.44
C GLY A 72 -5.95 -7.26 2.57
N ASN A 73 -5.86 -7.45 1.25
CA ASN A 73 -5.35 -6.42 0.35
C ASN A 73 -6.46 -5.44 0.00
N TYR A 74 -6.10 -4.18 -0.20
CA TYR A 74 -7.04 -3.13 -0.56
C TYR A 74 -6.63 -2.49 -1.88
N LEU A 75 -7.59 -2.11 -2.72
CA LEU A 75 -7.36 -1.16 -3.80
C LEU A 75 -8.09 0.12 -3.43
N LEU A 76 -7.36 1.23 -3.33
CA LEU A 76 -7.94 2.56 -3.33
C LEU A 76 -7.90 3.09 -4.77
N ASP A 77 -9.03 3.02 -5.45
CA ASP A 77 -9.19 3.34 -6.88
C ASP A 77 -9.39 4.84 -7.10
N ILE A 78 -8.40 5.61 -6.66
CA ILE A 78 -8.38 7.06 -6.82
C ILE A 78 -7.09 7.44 -7.54
N PRO A 79 -7.14 7.80 -8.84
CA PRO A 79 -5.98 8.31 -9.54
C PRO A 79 -5.60 9.69 -8.98
N LEU A 80 -4.35 9.82 -8.55
CA LEU A 80 -3.84 11.01 -7.90
C LEU A 80 -2.43 11.34 -8.40
N ALA A 81 -2.22 12.60 -8.80
CA ALA A 81 -0.87 13.08 -9.10
C ALA A 81 -0.13 13.32 -7.78
N GLU A 82 0.95 12.60 -7.57
CA GLU A 82 1.73 12.66 -6.33
C GLU A 82 2.72 13.81 -6.36
N ASN A 83 2.68 14.64 -5.32
CA ASN A 83 3.65 15.71 -5.07
C ASN A 83 4.27 15.47 -3.68
N PRO A 84 5.59 15.18 -3.59
CA PRO A 84 6.24 14.86 -2.33
C PRO A 84 6.26 16.02 -1.33
N ASP A 85 6.07 17.26 -1.80
CA ASP A 85 6.08 18.47 -0.98
C ASP A 85 4.66 18.92 -0.58
N ALA A 86 3.61 18.26 -1.09
CA ALA A 86 2.24 18.57 -0.75
C ALA A 86 1.72 17.72 0.42
N THR A 87 0.81 18.28 1.23
CA THR A 87 0.04 17.53 2.23
C THR A 87 -1.34 17.21 1.67
N TYR A 88 -1.62 15.92 1.52
CA TYR A 88 -2.93 15.44 1.06
C TYR A 88 -3.85 15.19 2.25
N VAL A 89 -5.14 15.38 2.07
CA VAL A 89 -6.14 15.13 3.11
C VAL A 89 -7.17 14.16 2.54
N PHE A 90 -7.27 12.98 3.14
CA PHE A 90 -8.21 11.95 2.76
C PHE A 90 -9.28 11.82 3.83
N TYR A 91 -10.54 11.83 3.44
CA TYR A 91 -11.64 11.47 4.30
C TYR A 91 -12.05 10.04 3.99
N LEU A 92 -11.86 9.13 4.94
CA LEU A 92 -12.09 7.70 4.77
C LEU A 92 -13.48 7.34 5.28
N ASN A 93 -14.44 7.13 4.38
CA ASN A 93 -15.78 6.68 4.79
C ASN A 93 -15.83 5.17 5.13
N GLU A 94 -14.83 4.41 4.70
CA GLU A 94 -14.75 2.96 4.87
C GLU A 94 -13.60 2.53 5.79
N ARG A 95 -13.74 1.34 6.38
CA ARG A 95 -12.79 0.78 7.35
C ARG A 95 -11.60 0.11 6.66
N VAL A 96 -10.67 0.91 6.15
CA VAL A 96 -9.31 0.44 5.86
C VAL A 96 -8.48 0.52 7.16
N PRO A 97 -7.87 -0.59 7.64
CA PRO A 97 -7.10 -0.54 8.88
C PRO A 97 -5.96 0.48 8.81
N LEU A 98 -5.79 1.30 9.85
CA LEU A 98 -4.76 2.34 9.89
C LEU A 98 -3.35 1.80 9.63
N SER A 99 -3.07 0.56 10.06
CA SER A 99 -1.80 -0.13 9.83
C SER A 99 -1.45 -0.27 8.34
N GLN A 100 -2.44 -0.33 7.46
CA GLN A 100 -2.23 -0.45 6.02
C GLN A 100 -1.66 0.83 5.39
N PHE A 101 -1.89 2.00 5.99
CA PHE A 101 -1.35 3.29 5.52
C PHE A 101 0.10 3.52 5.96
N GLN A 102 0.61 2.66 6.85
CA GLN A 102 1.97 2.74 7.38
C GLN A 102 3.00 2.08 6.45
N ASN A 103 2.60 1.39 5.39
CA ASN A 103 3.58 0.89 4.42
C ASN A 103 3.94 2.02 3.42
N PRO A 104 5.18 2.53 3.41
CA PRO A 104 5.57 3.66 2.56
C PRO A 104 5.61 3.28 1.08
N LEU A 105 5.61 1.99 0.73
CA LEU A 105 5.65 1.51 -0.65
C LEU A 105 4.26 1.17 -1.21
N SER A 106 3.19 1.34 -0.43
CA SER A 106 1.86 0.83 -0.78
C SER A 106 0.87 1.96 -1.08
N PHE A 107 0.64 2.84 -0.10
CA PHE A 107 -0.32 3.94 -0.24
C PHE A 107 0.38 5.18 -0.80
N TYR A 108 0.24 5.47 -2.10
CA TYR A 108 0.87 6.61 -2.80
C TYR A 108 2.33 6.85 -2.37
N PRO A 109 3.28 6.08 -2.93
CA PRO A 109 4.63 5.95 -2.39
C PRO A 109 5.47 7.24 -2.42
N PHE A 110 5.14 8.21 -3.27
CA PHE A 110 5.83 9.49 -3.36
C PHE A 110 5.22 10.57 -2.45
N ILE A 111 4.03 10.35 -1.88
CA ILE A 111 3.47 11.25 -0.86
C ILE A 111 4.23 11.07 0.46
N ARG A 112 4.88 12.14 0.92
CA ARG A 112 5.63 12.15 2.18
C ARG A 112 4.77 12.48 3.40
N GLN A 113 3.72 13.28 3.22
CA GLN A 113 2.84 13.70 4.30
C GLN A 113 1.39 13.69 3.87
N PHE A 114 0.52 13.13 4.71
CA PHE A 114 -0.92 13.17 4.50
C PHE A 114 -1.69 13.12 5.82
N ILE A 115 -2.95 13.54 5.77
CA ILE A 115 -3.90 13.51 6.87
C ILE A 115 -5.02 12.56 6.51
N LEU A 116 -5.34 11.63 7.40
CA LEU A 116 -6.54 10.80 7.32
C LEU A 116 -7.57 11.34 8.29
N ILE A 117 -8.78 11.61 7.80
CA ILE A 117 -9.96 11.94 8.58
C ILE A 117 -10.82 10.68 8.59
N VAL A 118 -11.05 10.12 9.77
CA VAL A 118 -11.80 8.87 9.97
C VAL A 118 -13.00 9.17 10.87
N PRO A 119 -14.24 8.98 10.40
CA PRO A 119 -15.42 9.21 11.22
C PRO A 119 -15.42 8.24 12.40
N ASP A 120 -15.81 8.72 13.58
CA ASP A 120 -16.02 7.86 14.73
C ASP A 120 -17.31 7.05 14.53
N GLY A 121 -17.13 5.81 14.05
CA GLY A 121 -18.24 4.91 13.78
C GLY A 121 -19.05 4.51 15.01
N ARG A 122 -18.52 4.65 16.23
CA ARG A 122 -19.27 4.38 17.47
C ARG A 122 -20.21 5.54 17.79
N TYR A 123 -19.68 6.76 17.72
CA TYR A 123 -20.45 7.97 17.97
C TYR A 123 -21.64 8.14 17.00
N ASN A 124 -21.47 7.74 15.73
CA ASN A 124 -22.52 7.82 14.72
C ASN A 124 -23.54 6.67 14.76
N GLN A 125 -23.25 5.57 15.47
CA GLN A 125 -24.15 4.42 15.64
C GLN A 125 -24.94 4.50 16.95
N ASP A 126 -24.38 5.14 17.98
CA ASP A 126 -24.97 5.31 19.31
C ASP A 126 -25.82 6.59 19.44
N LEU A 127 -26.36 7.13 18.34
CA LEU A 127 -27.45 8.11 18.42
C LEU A 127 -28.75 7.30 18.60
N PRO A 128 -29.29 7.17 19.82
CA PRO A 128 -30.63 6.62 19.98
C PRO A 128 -31.60 7.43 19.13
N ASP A 129 -32.67 6.78 18.69
CA ASP A 129 -33.88 7.40 18.13
C ASP A 129 -34.46 8.39 19.16
N THR A 130 -33.79 9.52 19.35
CA THR A 130 -34.12 10.58 20.32
C THR A 130 -35.30 11.42 19.85
N PHE A 131 -35.93 11.02 18.75
CA PHE A 131 -37.21 11.54 18.30
C PHE A 131 -38.36 11.25 19.28
N GLU A 132 -38.20 10.33 20.24
CA GLU A 132 -39.26 10.04 21.23
C GLU A 132 -39.32 11.03 22.41
N THR A 133 -38.28 11.84 22.68
CA THR A 133 -38.25 12.76 23.84
C THR A 133 -38.39 14.24 23.49
N GLY A 134 -38.59 14.59 22.22
CA GLY A 134 -38.82 15.99 21.80
C GLY A 134 -37.60 16.92 21.96
N VAL A 135 -36.44 16.38 22.32
CA VAL A 135 -35.17 17.11 22.37
C VAL A 135 -34.37 16.69 21.14
N CYS A 136 -34.43 17.51 20.08
CA CYS A 136 -33.54 17.36 18.94
C CYS A 136 -32.13 17.78 19.37
N ALA A 137 -31.32 16.83 19.83
CA ALA A 137 -29.87 17.03 19.87
C ALA A 137 -29.36 16.96 18.43
N GLU A 138 -28.69 18.02 17.95
CA GLU A 138 -28.00 17.94 16.67
C GLU A 138 -26.96 16.81 16.74
N PRO A 139 -26.85 15.95 15.71
CA PRO A 139 -25.86 14.90 15.70
C PRO A 139 -24.48 15.54 15.76
N LEU A 140 -23.79 15.36 16.88
CA LEU A 140 -22.43 15.86 17.04
C LEU A 140 -21.55 15.04 16.08
N ILE A 141 -21.04 15.68 15.05
CA ILE A 141 -20.10 15.03 14.14
C ILE A 141 -18.77 14.89 14.89
N ALA A 142 -18.15 13.71 14.85
CA ALA A 142 -16.87 13.44 15.48
C ALA A 142 -15.93 12.63 14.57
N HIS A 143 -14.66 13.04 14.51
CA HIS A 143 -13.64 12.36 13.73
C HIS A 143 -12.32 12.20 14.48
N TYR A 144 -11.62 11.13 14.11
CA TYR A 144 -10.19 11.00 14.34
C TYR A 144 -9.42 11.59 13.16
N TYR A 145 -8.42 12.39 13.48
CA TYR A 145 -7.46 12.96 12.54
C TYR A 145 -6.11 12.30 12.77
N TYR A 146 -5.54 11.70 11.72
CA TYR A 146 -4.20 11.12 11.77
C TYR A 146 -3.29 11.86 10.80
N ARG A 147 -2.25 12.52 11.30
CA ARG A 147 -1.17 13.06 10.47
C ARG A 147 -0.09 12.00 10.35
N ILE A 148 0.13 11.52 9.13
CA ILE A 148 1.15 10.53 8.81
C ILE A 148 2.27 11.23 8.04
N THR A 149 3.48 11.18 8.59
CA THR A 149 4.68 11.75 8.00
C THR A 149 5.72 10.65 7.79
N ARG A 150 6.16 10.48 6.55
CA ARG A 150 7.17 9.49 6.14
C ARG A 150 8.53 10.15 6.02
N HIS A 151 9.47 9.65 6.80
CA HIS A 151 10.89 9.94 6.67
C HIS A 151 11.61 8.74 6.04
N THR A 152 12.88 8.92 5.65
CA THR A 152 13.67 7.87 5.00
C THR A 152 13.78 6.58 5.84
N ASP A 153 13.77 6.71 7.17
CA ASP A 153 14.05 5.65 8.13
C ASP A 153 12.88 5.32 9.08
N LYS A 154 11.86 6.18 9.13
CA LYS A 154 10.76 6.05 10.10
C LYS A 154 9.47 6.68 9.61
N ILE A 155 8.36 6.26 10.22
CA ILE A 155 7.04 6.83 10.01
C ILE A 155 6.56 7.40 11.34
N GLN A 156 6.19 8.67 11.32
CA GLN A 156 5.58 9.36 12.44
C GLN A 156 4.07 9.45 12.22
N ILE A 157 3.32 9.15 13.28
CA ILE A 157 1.87 9.23 13.28
C ILE A 157 1.46 10.09 14.49
N ASP A 158 0.92 11.27 14.22
CA ASP A 158 0.25 12.08 15.23
C ASP A 158 -1.25 11.89 15.10
N SER A 159 -1.98 11.98 16.21
CA SER A 159 -3.45 11.84 16.19
C SER A 159 -4.13 12.94 17.00
N ALA A 160 -5.35 13.28 16.59
CA ALA A 160 -6.25 14.17 17.31
C ALA A 160 -7.68 13.64 17.19
N TYR A 161 -8.50 13.92 18.19
CA TYR A 161 -9.93 13.64 18.17
C TYR A 161 -10.67 14.97 18.30
N LEU A 162 -11.58 15.25 17.38
CA LEU A 162 -12.43 16.44 17.43
C LEU A 162 -13.89 16.01 17.34
N ALA A 163 -14.76 16.86 17.89
CA ALA A 163 -16.19 16.72 17.77
C ALA A 163 -16.89 18.08 17.84
N GLY A 164 -18.08 18.19 17.24
CA GLY A 164 -18.92 19.39 17.27
C GLY A 164 -18.22 20.62 16.69
N ASP A 165 -18.32 21.76 17.37
CA ASP A 165 -17.80 23.06 16.89
C ASP A 165 -16.27 23.12 16.76
N ALA A 166 -15.54 22.12 17.27
CA ALA A 166 -14.09 22.05 17.12
C ALA A 166 -13.67 21.59 15.71
N GLU A 167 -14.58 20.97 14.96
CA GLU A 167 -14.32 20.40 13.64
C GLU A 167 -13.82 21.46 12.64
N PRO A 168 -12.81 21.15 11.81
CA PRO A 168 -12.42 22.00 10.69
C PRO A 168 -13.55 22.12 9.66
N ASN A 169 -13.59 23.25 8.97
CA ASN A 169 -14.41 23.35 7.76
C ASN A 169 -13.81 22.45 6.66
N ILE A 170 -14.60 21.54 6.11
CA ILE A 170 -14.15 20.59 5.09
C ILE A 170 -14.83 20.92 3.75
N ALA A 171 -14.02 21.18 2.73
CA ALA A 171 -14.46 21.23 1.34
C ALA A 171 -13.84 20.08 0.55
N TYR A 172 -14.70 19.28 -0.07
CA TYR A 172 -14.31 18.12 -0.84
C TYR A 172 -13.91 18.49 -2.26
N ALA A 173 -12.90 17.82 -2.79
CA ALA A 173 -12.45 17.95 -4.16
C ALA A 173 -12.23 16.57 -4.77
N LYS A 174 -12.67 16.39 -6.02
CA LYS A 174 -12.32 15.20 -6.81
C LYS A 174 -10.95 15.41 -7.44
N PRO A 175 -10.02 14.45 -7.33
CA PRO A 175 -8.76 14.50 -8.06
C PRO A 175 -9.00 14.61 -9.57
N SER A 176 -8.28 15.52 -10.23
CA SER A 176 -8.29 15.66 -11.67
C SER A 176 -7.11 14.91 -12.27
N ILE A 177 -7.36 14.07 -13.27
CA ILE A 177 -6.31 13.40 -14.04
C ILE A 177 -5.88 14.35 -15.16
N PRO A 178 -4.59 14.72 -15.27
CA PRO A 178 -4.11 15.49 -16.40
C PRO A 178 -4.37 14.77 -17.73
N ALA A 179 -4.73 15.52 -18.78
CA ALA A 179 -5.16 14.95 -20.06
C ALA A 179 -4.06 14.15 -20.79
N ASP A 180 -2.80 14.41 -20.46
CA ASP A 180 -1.60 13.77 -20.99
C ASP A 180 -1.13 12.55 -20.17
N MET A 181 -1.84 12.23 -19.08
CA MET A 181 -1.51 11.12 -18.19
C MET A 181 -2.47 9.94 -18.35
N MET A 182 -1.94 8.76 -18.06
CA MET A 182 -2.67 7.50 -18.06
C MET A 182 -2.69 6.89 -16.66
N VAL A 183 -3.87 6.39 -16.28
CA VAL A 183 -4.07 5.65 -15.03
C VAL A 183 -3.58 4.22 -15.21
N VAL A 184 -2.65 3.79 -14.36
CA VAL A 184 -2.06 2.46 -14.38
C VAL A 184 -2.28 1.78 -13.04
N TYR A 185 -2.83 0.58 -13.07
CA TYR A 185 -3.06 -0.23 -11.86
C TYR A 185 -1.92 -1.19 -11.58
N ARG A 186 -1.14 -1.54 -12.60
CA ARG A 186 0.02 -2.41 -12.47
C ARG A 186 1.04 -2.12 -13.54
N ARG A 187 2.32 -2.19 -13.16
CA ARG A 187 3.48 -2.13 -14.05
C ARG A 187 4.32 -3.38 -13.88
N GLU A 188 4.84 -3.91 -14.99
CA GLU A 188 5.81 -5.00 -15.01
C GLU A 188 6.96 -4.61 -15.92
N SER A 189 8.17 -4.54 -15.36
CA SER A 189 9.39 -4.23 -16.11
C SER A 189 10.25 -5.47 -16.26
N TYR A 190 10.79 -5.66 -17.46
CA TYR A 190 11.63 -6.77 -17.86
C TYR A 190 13.02 -6.20 -18.22
N GLY A 191 14.05 -6.63 -17.50
CA GLY A 191 15.45 -6.28 -17.75
C GLY A 191 16.09 -7.08 -18.90
N SER A 192 17.42 -7.16 -18.92
CA SER A 192 18.17 -7.84 -19.99
C SER A 192 17.78 -9.31 -20.15
N ARG A 193 17.77 -9.81 -21.39
CA ARG A 193 17.56 -11.23 -21.70
C ARG A 193 18.79 -12.09 -21.51
N CYS A 194 19.99 -11.50 -21.54
CA CYS A 194 21.22 -12.27 -21.69
C CYS A 194 22.17 -12.18 -20.48
N CYS A 195 22.49 -11.00 -19.94
CA CYS A 195 23.62 -10.86 -18.99
C CYS A 195 23.51 -9.64 -18.04
N PRO A 196 23.14 -9.84 -16.75
CA PRO A 196 22.46 -11.01 -16.23
C PRO A 196 21.03 -11.07 -16.78
N LYS A 197 20.56 -12.28 -17.13
CA LYS A 197 19.18 -12.47 -17.53
C LYS A 197 18.25 -12.11 -16.37
N ASP A 198 17.29 -11.24 -16.62
CA ASP A 198 16.20 -10.98 -15.68
C ASP A 198 15.34 -12.25 -15.54
N PRO A 199 15.17 -12.81 -14.31
CA PRO A 199 14.29 -13.95 -14.06
C PRO A 199 12.85 -13.75 -14.56
N MET A 200 12.44 -12.49 -14.72
CA MET A 200 11.13 -12.11 -15.24
C MET A 200 10.87 -12.64 -16.67
N TRP A 201 11.93 -12.91 -17.44
CA TRP A 201 11.84 -13.57 -18.74
C TRP A 201 11.32 -15.00 -18.71
N ASP A 202 11.40 -15.70 -17.57
CA ASP A 202 10.87 -17.06 -17.44
C ASP A 202 9.33 -17.10 -17.34
N LEU A 203 8.71 -15.93 -17.21
CA LEU A 203 7.25 -15.75 -17.12
C LEU A 203 6.63 -15.20 -18.40
N ILE A 204 7.42 -14.75 -19.38
CA ILE A 204 6.88 -14.01 -20.53
C ILE A 204 5.91 -14.86 -21.38
N GLY A 205 6.20 -16.16 -21.55
CA GLY A 205 5.35 -17.09 -22.31
C GLY A 205 4.01 -17.38 -21.63
N GLU A 206 3.88 -17.09 -20.34
CA GLU A 206 2.65 -17.33 -19.58
C GLU A 206 1.72 -16.14 -19.57
N TYR A 207 2.15 -14.99 -20.06
CA TYR A 207 1.33 -13.80 -20.07
C TYR A 207 0.02 -14.00 -20.84
N PRO A 208 0.01 -14.51 -22.09
CA PRO A 208 -1.24 -14.78 -22.81
C PRO A 208 -2.11 -15.80 -22.09
N VAL A 209 -1.49 -16.83 -21.50
CA VAL A 209 -2.19 -17.89 -20.76
C VAL A 209 -2.90 -17.32 -19.53
N PHE A 210 -2.23 -16.47 -18.76
CA PHE A 210 -2.82 -15.80 -17.60
C PHE A 210 -4.02 -14.94 -17.99
N ILE A 211 -3.88 -14.11 -19.04
CA ILE A 211 -4.96 -13.26 -19.51
C ILE A 211 -6.17 -14.11 -19.91
N ASP A 212 -5.96 -15.12 -20.76
CA ASP A 212 -7.05 -15.99 -21.23
C ASP A 212 -7.73 -16.74 -20.07
N GLN A 213 -6.97 -17.21 -19.08
CA GLN A 213 -7.50 -17.87 -17.89
C GLN A 213 -8.30 -16.91 -17.02
N PHE A 214 -7.79 -15.71 -16.78
CA PHE A 214 -8.46 -14.68 -15.98
C PHE A 214 -9.78 -14.25 -16.64
N GLU A 215 -9.75 -13.97 -17.94
CA GLU A 215 -10.94 -13.61 -18.73
C GLU A 215 -12.00 -14.72 -18.69
N LYS A 216 -11.61 -15.99 -18.90
CA LYS A 216 -12.53 -17.13 -18.84
C LYS A 216 -13.11 -17.34 -17.43
N LYS A 217 -12.26 -17.28 -16.40
CA LYS A 217 -12.64 -17.54 -15.01
C LYS A 217 -13.60 -16.48 -14.49
N TYR A 218 -13.33 -15.20 -14.78
CA TYR A 218 -14.11 -14.07 -14.27
C TYR A 218 -15.12 -13.51 -15.26
N LYS A 219 -15.18 -14.05 -16.48
CA LYS A 219 -16.09 -13.61 -17.56
C LYS A 219 -15.94 -12.12 -17.86
N VAL A 220 -14.69 -11.65 -17.90
CA VAL A 220 -14.32 -10.26 -18.22
C VAL A 220 -13.43 -10.23 -19.44
N LYS A 221 -13.18 -9.03 -19.99
CA LYS A 221 -12.17 -8.81 -21.01
C LYS A 221 -11.10 -7.87 -20.47
N ILE A 222 -9.83 -8.25 -20.62
CA ILE A 222 -8.70 -7.41 -20.27
C ILE A 222 -8.34 -6.56 -21.48
N THR A 223 -8.51 -5.26 -21.34
CA THR A 223 -8.16 -4.26 -22.34
C THR A 223 -7.18 -3.24 -21.74
N GLY A 224 -6.53 -2.45 -22.61
CA GLY A 224 -5.71 -1.35 -22.15
C GLY A 224 -4.40 -1.82 -21.52
N THR A 225 -3.72 -2.73 -22.20
CA THR A 225 -2.32 -3.06 -21.95
C THR A 225 -1.43 -2.30 -22.92
N TYR A 226 -0.37 -1.70 -22.40
CA TYR A 226 0.60 -0.93 -23.17
C TYR A 226 1.99 -1.46 -22.88
N THR A 227 2.78 -1.70 -23.91
CA THR A 227 4.17 -2.13 -23.78
C THR A 227 5.07 -1.12 -24.48
N GLN A 228 6.15 -0.71 -23.81
CA GLN A 228 7.21 0.12 -24.37
C GLN A 228 8.53 -0.63 -24.28
N MET A 229 9.23 -0.70 -25.40
CA MET A 229 10.60 -1.20 -25.46
C MET A 229 11.55 -0.13 -24.92
N GLU A 230 12.41 -0.51 -23.98
CA GLU A 230 13.36 0.37 -23.30
C GLU A 230 14.82 0.04 -23.68
N GLY A 231 15.07 -1.13 -24.27
CA GLY A 231 16.43 -1.57 -24.63
C GLY A 231 16.50 -2.46 -25.87
N LEU A 232 17.73 -2.81 -26.24
CA LEU A 232 18.05 -3.54 -27.48
C LEU A 232 17.90 -5.06 -27.34
N GLU A 233 17.90 -5.58 -26.12
CA GLU A 233 17.87 -7.01 -25.86
C GLU A 233 16.46 -7.52 -25.55
N GLY A 234 15.46 -6.64 -25.66
CA GLY A 234 14.07 -6.93 -25.39
C GLY A 234 13.56 -6.32 -24.09
N GLU A 235 14.35 -5.50 -23.40
CA GLU A 235 13.92 -4.79 -22.20
C GLU A 235 12.66 -4.00 -22.50
N HIS A 236 11.65 -4.17 -21.67
CA HIS A 236 10.39 -3.49 -21.85
C HIS A 236 9.63 -3.35 -20.55
N THR A 237 8.77 -2.34 -20.51
CA THR A 237 7.78 -2.18 -19.46
C THR A 237 6.39 -2.36 -20.02
N THR A 238 5.58 -3.15 -19.33
CA THR A 238 4.16 -3.35 -19.62
C THR A 238 3.31 -2.69 -18.53
N TRP A 239 2.38 -1.83 -18.93
CA TRP A 239 1.43 -1.15 -18.06
C TRP A 239 0.01 -1.66 -18.30
N TYR A 240 -0.72 -1.86 -17.21
CA TYR A 240 -2.09 -2.34 -17.20
C TYR A 240 -3.04 -1.24 -16.70
N THR A 241 -3.90 -0.74 -17.59
CA THR A 241 -4.86 0.34 -17.28
C THR A 241 -6.27 -0.15 -16.94
N LEU A 242 -6.62 -1.37 -17.36
CA LEU A 242 -7.83 -2.09 -16.94
C LEU A 242 -9.13 -1.25 -16.93
N PRO A 243 -9.43 -0.49 -18.00
CA PRO A 243 -10.49 0.52 -17.99
C PRO A 243 -11.88 -0.12 -17.85
N ASP A 244 -12.08 -1.31 -18.42
CA ASP A 244 -13.38 -2.00 -18.47
C ASP A 244 -13.65 -2.90 -17.24
N LEU A 245 -12.74 -2.91 -16.26
CA LEU A 245 -12.90 -3.69 -15.02
C LEU A 245 -13.48 -2.83 -13.90
N THR A 246 -14.26 -3.44 -13.01
CA THR A 246 -14.67 -2.82 -11.74
C THR A 246 -13.50 -2.73 -10.76
N THR A 247 -13.60 -1.89 -9.72
CA THR A 247 -12.60 -1.78 -8.64
C THR A 247 -12.22 -3.16 -8.06
N GLU A 248 -13.20 -4.01 -7.78
CA GLU A 248 -12.97 -5.37 -7.28
C GLU A 248 -12.23 -6.26 -8.29
N GLN A 249 -12.61 -6.18 -9.57
CA GLN A 249 -11.96 -6.94 -10.64
C GLN A 249 -10.52 -6.47 -10.87
N ARG A 250 -10.26 -5.16 -10.76
CA ARG A 250 -8.91 -4.59 -10.81
C ARG A 250 -8.05 -5.10 -9.67
N LEU A 251 -8.54 -5.03 -8.41
CA LEU A 251 -7.81 -5.57 -7.26
C LEU A 251 -7.48 -7.05 -7.44
N ARG A 252 -8.47 -7.83 -7.89
CA ARG A 252 -8.28 -9.26 -8.15
C ARG A 252 -7.23 -9.53 -9.21
N PHE A 253 -7.25 -8.78 -10.32
CA PHE A 253 -6.23 -8.86 -11.36
C PHE A 253 -4.84 -8.56 -10.77
N ILE A 254 -4.70 -7.48 -10.00
CA ILE A 254 -3.42 -7.09 -9.38
C ILE A 254 -2.90 -8.21 -8.47
N VAL A 255 -3.74 -8.75 -7.59
CA VAL A 255 -3.36 -9.81 -6.63
C VAL A 255 -2.98 -11.10 -7.34
N GLU A 256 -3.79 -11.60 -8.28
CA GLU A 256 -3.50 -12.85 -9.01
C GLU A 256 -2.27 -12.70 -9.92
N LYS A 257 -2.14 -11.55 -10.60
CA LYS A 257 -0.95 -11.29 -11.43
C LYS A 257 0.32 -11.21 -10.60
N ARG A 258 0.24 -10.66 -9.38
CA ARG A 258 1.36 -10.65 -8.42
C ARG A 258 1.69 -12.06 -7.93
N ALA A 259 0.69 -12.92 -7.72
CA ALA A 259 0.88 -14.30 -7.26
C ALA A 259 1.61 -15.19 -8.29
N GLN A 260 1.44 -14.94 -9.60
CA GLN A 260 2.16 -15.66 -10.67
C GLN A 260 3.69 -15.64 -10.48
N TRP A 261 4.23 -14.61 -9.84
CA TRP A 261 5.66 -14.52 -9.53
C TRP A 261 6.13 -15.46 -8.41
N ILE A 262 5.24 -15.88 -7.51
CA ILE A 262 5.57 -16.73 -6.35
C ILE A 262 5.54 -18.20 -6.73
N ASP A 263 4.50 -18.64 -7.45
CA ASP A 263 4.28 -20.07 -7.72
C ASP A 263 5.43 -20.72 -8.51
N LYS A 264 6.24 -19.91 -9.21
CA LYS A 264 7.47 -20.38 -9.89
C LYS A 264 8.76 -20.26 -9.08
N ARG A 265 8.75 -19.47 -8.00
CA ARG A 265 9.84 -19.45 -7.02
C ARG A 265 9.54 -20.50 -5.95
N GLU A 266 9.49 -21.77 -6.36
CA GLU A 266 9.53 -22.88 -5.42
C GLU A 266 10.81 -22.75 -4.58
N GLU A 267 10.67 -22.20 -3.36
CA GLU A 267 11.53 -22.37 -2.17
C GLU A 267 11.28 -21.29 -1.10
N VAL A 268 10.67 -20.15 -1.44
CA VAL A 268 10.34 -19.11 -0.46
C VAL A 268 8.82 -18.95 -0.39
N LYS A 269 8.22 -19.32 0.75
CA LYS A 269 6.83 -18.99 1.10
C LYS A 269 6.68 -17.48 1.25
N ILE A 270 6.74 -16.74 0.15
CA ILE A 270 6.48 -15.30 0.15
C ILE A 270 4.96 -15.16 0.29
N ARG A 271 4.48 -15.01 1.52
CA ARG A 271 3.16 -14.44 1.74
C ARG A 271 3.33 -12.94 1.56
N PHE A 272 2.64 -12.36 0.58
CA PHE A 272 2.57 -10.90 0.52
C PHE A 272 1.89 -10.42 1.80
N GLU A 273 2.57 -9.53 2.52
CA GLU A 273 1.89 -8.81 3.58
C GLU A 273 0.72 -8.04 2.94
N PRO A 274 -0.47 -8.09 3.56
CA PRO A 274 -1.59 -7.25 3.16
C PRO A 274 -1.13 -5.80 2.97
N GLN A 275 -1.58 -5.18 1.89
CA GLN A 275 -1.20 -3.81 1.54
C GLN A 275 -2.32 -3.09 0.80
N ILE A 276 -2.21 -1.76 0.72
CA ILE A 276 -3.03 -0.93 -0.16
C ILE A 276 -2.33 -0.82 -1.52
N PHE A 277 -3.11 -0.97 -2.58
CA PHE A 277 -2.74 -0.62 -3.94
C PHE A 277 -3.38 0.71 -4.28
N THR A 278 -2.63 1.59 -4.94
CA THR A 278 -3.13 2.84 -5.52
C THR A 278 -2.74 2.90 -6.99
N PRO A 279 -3.58 3.43 -7.88
CA PRO A 279 -3.22 3.62 -9.27
C PRO A 279 -2.10 4.66 -9.40
N GLU A 280 -1.18 4.42 -10.33
CA GLU A 280 -0.11 5.33 -10.72
C GLU A 280 -0.57 6.20 -11.91
N LEU A 281 -0.17 7.46 -11.93
CA LEU A 281 -0.31 8.32 -13.11
C LEU A 281 1.02 8.40 -13.86
N ILE A 282 0.99 8.02 -15.14
CA ILE A 282 2.19 8.06 -15.99
C ILE A 282 1.96 8.91 -17.23
N VAL A 283 2.99 9.67 -17.61
CA VAL A 283 3.07 10.34 -18.92
C VAL A 283 3.54 9.32 -19.94
N ILE A 284 2.87 9.24 -21.09
CA ILE A 284 3.30 8.29 -22.13
C ILE A 284 4.15 9.01 -23.16
N GLN A 285 5.37 8.52 -23.34
CA GLN A 285 6.27 8.95 -24.41
C GLN A 285 6.33 7.88 -25.52
N GLY A 286 5.97 8.22 -26.76
CA GLY A 286 6.28 7.40 -27.96
C GLY A 286 5.23 6.40 -28.46
N ASN A 287 5.57 5.74 -29.59
CA ASN A 287 4.71 4.83 -30.38
C ASN A 287 4.26 3.61 -29.57
N LYS A 288 2.94 3.38 -29.53
CA LYS A 288 2.29 2.33 -28.72
C LYS A 288 1.86 1.16 -29.59
N THR A 289 2.00 -0.05 -29.08
CA THR A 289 1.21 -1.21 -29.51
C THR A 289 0.12 -1.44 -28.47
N LYS A 290 -1.16 -1.32 -28.86
CA LYS A 290 -2.32 -1.45 -27.97
C LYS A 290 -3.02 -2.80 -28.21
N ARG A 291 -3.36 -3.52 -27.15
CA ARG A 291 -4.28 -4.66 -27.16
C ARG A 291 -5.63 -4.28 -26.56
#